data_AF-E5A8A5-F1
#
_entry.id   AF-E5A8A5-F1
#
_cell.length_a   1.000
_cell.length_b   1.000
_cell.length_c   1.000
_cell.angle_alpha   90.00
_cell.angle_beta   90.00
_cell.angle_gamma   90.00
#
_symmetry.space_group_name_H-M   'P 1'
#
loop_
_entity.id
_entity.type
_entity.pdbx_description
1 polymer ?
#
loop_
_entity_poly.entity_id
_entity_poly.type
_entity_poly.pdbx_seq_one_letter_code
_entity_poly.pdbx_strand_id
1 'polypeptide(L)'
;MDIVTFNIYGAVKDNKATFGDLDAFLRWRVGLMEKSIQALDLPSATKSIPNYGEGTDPYQGFQIHDYLQVSFLRRDPLVKTATSKTIEILGKHYPETLSRKFFVNVPVVMGWVYTAVKMIVAKETAKKFTVLSYGKDLAGELGKGVPKEYGGDKGSLQEVGEAVKLTD
;
A
#
# COMPACT_ATOMS: atom_id res chain seq x y z
N MET A 1 3.08 -16.95 5.39
CA MET A 1 3.98 -15.82 5.69
C MET A 1 3.34 -14.62 5.04
N ASP A 2 3.24 -13.50 5.74
CA ASP A 2 2.50 -12.34 5.24
C ASP A 2 3.30 -11.61 4.17
N ILE A 3 2.62 -11.22 3.09
CA ILE A 3 3.22 -10.47 1.98
C ILE A 3 2.87 -8.99 2.13
N VAL A 4 3.88 -8.14 2.14
CA VAL A 4 3.75 -6.71 2.44
C VAL A 4 4.34 -5.88 1.32
N THR A 5 3.54 -4.97 0.76
CA THR A 5 3.96 -4.05 -0.31
C THR A 5 4.08 -2.63 0.21
N PHE A 6 5.25 -2.03 0.09
CA PHE A 6 5.52 -0.66 0.54
C PHE A 6 5.49 0.33 -0.63
N ASN A 7 4.74 1.42 -0.47
CA ASN A 7 4.72 2.58 -1.37
C ASN A 7 5.24 3.80 -0.61
N ILE A 8 6.47 4.23 -0.88
CA ILE A 8 7.16 5.29 -0.13
C ILE A 8 6.94 6.65 -0.80
N TYR A 9 5.71 7.16 -0.71
CA TYR A 9 5.36 8.45 -1.34
C TYR A 9 6.08 9.63 -0.69
N GLY A 10 6.46 9.51 0.59
CA GLY A 10 7.30 10.49 1.28
C GLY A 10 8.67 10.74 0.64
N ALA A 11 9.17 9.80 -0.17
CA ALA A 11 10.44 9.96 -0.88
C ALA A 11 10.31 10.70 -2.22
N VAL A 12 9.09 11.02 -2.67
CA VAL A 12 8.87 11.74 -3.94
C VAL A 12 9.27 13.19 -3.77
N LYS A 13 10.33 13.60 -4.49
CA LYS A 13 10.85 14.97 -4.47
C LYS A 13 10.27 15.86 -5.58
N ASP A 14 9.90 15.26 -6.72
CA ASP A 14 9.37 15.97 -7.88
C ASP A 14 8.15 15.21 -8.45
N ASN A 15 6.96 15.79 -8.25
CA ASN A 15 5.71 15.21 -8.74
C ASN A 15 5.64 15.15 -10.26
N LYS A 16 6.24 16.10 -10.99
CA LYS A 16 6.24 16.08 -12.45
C LYS A 16 7.13 14.96 -12.97
N ALA A 17 8.30 14.77 -12.37
CA ALA A 17 9.19 13.66 -12.73
C ALA A 17 8.56 12.30 -12.41
N THR A 18 7.82 12.16 -11.30
CA THR A 18 7.22 10.89 -10.88
C THR A 18 5.86 10.59 -11.51
N PHE A 19 4.99 11.59 -11.65
CA PHE A 19 3.59 11.41 -12.07
C PHE A 19 3.25 12.12 -13.40
N GLY A 20 4.20 12.82 -14.02
CA GLY A 20 3.99 13.52 -15.29
C GLY A 20 3.83 12.57 -16.48
N ASP A 21 4.52 11.43 -16.45
CA ASP A 21 4.24 10.29 -17.33
C ASP A 21 3.32 9.31 -16.60
N LEU A 22 2.02 9.44 -16.87
CA LEU A 22 1.00 8.63 -16.22
C LEU A 22 1.15 7.14 -16.57
N ASP A 23 1.49 6.81 -17.81
CA ASP A 23 1.56 5.42 -18.26
C ASP A 23 2.77 4.71 -17.67
N ALA A 24 3.93 5.39 -17.62
CA ALA A 24 5.12 4.86 -16.94
C ALA A 24 4.85 4.62 -15.45
N PHE A 25 4.21 5.58 -14.77
CA PHE A 25 3.83 5.43 -13.37
C PHE A 25 2.88 4.24 -13.16
N LEU A 26 1.85 4.10 -14.01
CA LEU A 26 0.89 3.00 -13.90
C LEU A 26 1.53 1.64 -14.17
N ARG A 27 2.45 1.53 -15.15
CA ARG A 27 3.23 0.30 -15.38
C ARG A 27 4.06 -0.08 -14.17
N TRP A 28 4.76 0.88 -13.55
CA TRP A 28 5.47 0.64 -12.29
C TRP A 28 4.52 0.15 -11.20
N ARG A 29 3.38 0.82 -11.04
CA ARG A 29 2.44 0.52 -9.96
C ARG A 29 1.75 -0.84 -10.12
N VAL A 30 1.47 -1.24 -11.35
CA VAL A 30 0.98 -2.57 -11.72
C VAL A 30 2.07 -3.62 -11.54
N GLY A 31 3.30 -3.36 -12.00
CA GLY A 31 4.42 -4.27 -11.82
C GLY A 31 4.71 -4.56 -10.34
N LEU A 32 4.54 -3.57 -9.46
CA LEU A 32 4.62 -3.77 -8.01
C LEU A 32 3.51 -4.69 -7.49
N MET A 33 2.28 -4.53 -8.00
CA MET A 33 1.16 -5.39 -7.65
C MET A 33 1.40 -6.84 -8.12
N GLU A 34 1.86 -7.04 -9.35
CA GLU A 34 2.18 -8.35 -9.91
C GLU A 34 3.26 -9.08 -9.09
N LYS A 35 4.32 -8.37 -8.68
CA LYS A 35 5.33 -8.93 -7.76
C LYS A 35 4.71 -9.41 -6.45
N SER A 36 3.79 -8.63 -5.88
CA SER A 36 3.12 -9.02 -4.63
C SER A 36 2.26 -10.28 -4.81
N ILE A 37 1.63 -10.46 -5.97
CA ILE A 37 0.82 -11.64 -6.29
C ILE A 37 1.70 -12.86 -6.51
N GLN A 38 2.81 -12.71 -7.21
CA GLN A 38 3.81 -13.78 -7.36
C GLN A 38 4.33 -14.25 -5.99
N ALA A 39 4.58 -13.31 -5.08
CA ALA A 39 5.05 -13.63 -3.72
C ALA A 39 4.00 -14.34 -2.85
N LEU A 40 2.70 -14.25 -3.17
CA LEU A 40 1.66 -15.05 -2.51
C LEU A 40 1.73 -16.54 -2.86
N ASP A 41 2.45 -16.89 -3.94
CA ASP A 41 2.66 -18.27 -4.40
C ASP A 41 1.35 -19.08 -4.47
N LEU A 42 0.34 -18.47 -5.11
CA LEU A 42 -0.99 -19.06 -5.28
C LEU A 42 -0.97 -20.48 -5.90
N PRO A 43 -0.07 -20.82 -6.84
CA PRO A 43 0.02 -22.20 -7.35
C PRO A 43 0.35 -23.25 -6.28
N SER A 44 1.02 -22.86 -5.19
CA SER A 44 1.37 -23.73 -4.05
C SER A 44 0.35 -23.67 -2.91
N ALA A 45 -0.83 -23.06 -3.14
CA ALA A 45 -1.88 -22.90 -2.15
C ALA A 45 -2.42 -24.23 -1.63
N THR A 46 -2.28 -24.48 -0.32
CA THR A 46 -2.80 -25.70 0.35
C THR A 46 -3.83 -25.41 1.44
N LYS A 47 -4.01 -24.15 1.84
CA LYS A 47 -4.95 -23.74 2.90
C LYS A 47 -6.27 -23.35 2.27
N SER A 48 -7.39 -23.74 2.86
CA SER A 48 -8.70 -23.25 2.42
C SER A 48 -8.88 -21.79 2.81
N ILE A 49 -9.55 -21.02 1.93
CA ILE A 49 -10.05 -19.69 2.28
C ILE A 49 -11.21 -19.89 3.28
N PRO A 50 -11.19 -19.25 4.46
CA PRO A 50 -12.28 -19.36 5.43
C PRO A 50 -13.61 -18.83 4.88
N ASN A 51 -14.73 -19.26 5.46
CA ASN A 51 -16.02 -18.67 5.14
C ASN A 51 -16.03 -17.17 5.48
N TYR A 52 -16.94 -16.44 4.85
CA TYR A 52 -17.09 -15.00 5.08
C TYR A 52 -17.30 -14.68 6.57
N GLY A 53 -16.37 -13.93 7.16
CA GLY A 53 -16.41 -13.52 8.56
C GLY A 53 -15.79 -14.51 9.55
N GLU A 54 -15.30 -15.67 9.10
CA GLU A 54 -14.76 -16.73 9.97
C GLU A 54 -13.22 -16.77 10.02
N GLY A 55 -12.55 -15.83 9.37
CA GLY A 55 -11.09 -15.74 9.41
C GLY A 55 -10.51 -14.82 8.35
N THR A 56 -9.19 -14.74 8.33
CA THR A 56 -8.43 -14.00 7.31
C THR A 56 -8.10 -14.90 6.13
N ASP A 57 -8.27 -14.39 4.91
CA ASP A 57 -7.80 -15.04 3.70
C ASP A 57 -6.25 -15.07 3.68
N PRO A 58 -5.62 -16.26 3.66
CA PRO A 58 -4.16 -16.37 3.65
C PRO A 58 -3.52 -15.99 2.30
N TYR A 59 -4.32 -15.75 1.27
CA TYR A 59 -3.90 -15.40 -0.09
C TYR A 59 -4.09 -13.92 -0.41
N GLN A 60 -4.03 -13.08 0.62
CA GLN A 60 -4.10 -11.64 0.50
C GLN A 60 -2.82 -10.97 0.99
N GLY A 61 -2.49 -9.83 0.38
CA GLY A 61 -1.34 -9.00 0.77
C GLY A 61 -1.74 -7.78 1.60
N PHE A 62 -0.77 -7.23 2.31
CA PHE A 62 -0.86 -5.95 3.00
C PHE A 62 -0.24 -4.84 2.16
N GLN A 63 -0.85 -3.66 2.14
CA GLN A 63 -0.29 -2.50 1.44
C GLN A 63 0.00 -1.37 2.43
N ILE A 64 1.25 -0.88 2.42
CA ILE A 64 1.71 0.22 3.25
C ILE A 64 1.93 1.42 2.34
N HIS A 65 1.33 2.54 2.69
CA HIS A 65 1.58 3.84 2.08
C HIS A 65 2.27 4.70 3.12
N ASP A 66 3.54 5.02 2.88
CA ASP A 66 4.32 5.91 3.73
C ASP A 66 4.22 7.35 3.22
N TYR A 67 3.68 8.21 4.08
CA TYR A 67 3.48 9.63 3.80
C TYR A 67 4.38 10.56 4.61
N LEU A 68 5.50 10.05 5.12
CA LEU A 68 6.49 10.87 5.82
C LEU A 68 6.88 12.09 4.97
N GLN A 69 6.74 13.30 5.53
CA GLN A 69 7.03 14.58 4.85
C GLN A 69 6.16 14.90 3.62
N VAL A 70 5.09 14.17 3.34
CA VAL A 70 4.17 14.52 2.26
C VAL A 70 3.38 15.78 2.64
N SER A 71 3.49 16.81 1.81
CA SER A 71 2.65 18.00 1.93
C SER A 71 1.29 17.75 1.30
N PHE A 72 0.29 17.49 2.14
CA PHE A 72 -1.10 17.29 1.71
C PHE A 72 -1.85 18.61 1.44
N LEU A 73 -1.21 19.77 1.67
CA LEU A 73 -1.80 21.10 1.47
C LEU A 73 -1.91 21.48 -0.02
N ARG A 74 -1.09 20.88 -0.89
CA ARG A 74 -1.20 21.04 -2.34
C ARG A 74 -1.67 19.72 -2.96
N ARG A 75 -2.95 19.67 -3.34
CA ARG A 75 -3.49 18.62 -4.22
C ARG A 75 -2.92 18.81 -5.63
N ASP A 76 -1.73 18.29 -5.86
CA ASP A 76 -1.15 18.25 -7.20
C ASP A 76 -2.09 17.48 -8.16
N PRO A 77 -2.54 18.09 -9.27
CA PRO A 77 -3.42 17.43 -10.24
C PRO A 77 -2.84 16.13 -10.82
N LEU A 78 -1.51 16.03 -10.97
CA LEU A 78 -0.85 14.83 -11.46
C LEU A 78 -0.98 13.69 -10.45
N VAL A 79 -0.71 13.96 -9.17
CA VAL A 79 -0.87 13.00 -8.06
C VAL A 79 -2.31 12.53 -7.98
N LYS A 80 -3.27 13.45 -8.09
CA LYS A 80 -4.71 13.12 -8.08
C LYS A 80 -5.07 12.18 -9.23
N THR A 81 -4.63 12.50 -10.45
CA THR A 81 -4.91 11.71 -11.65
C THR A 81 -4.30 10.32 -11.55
N ALA A 82 -3.02 10.23 -11.18
CA ALA A 82 -2.31 8.97 -10.94
C ALA A 82 -2.99 8.10 -9.88
N THR A 83 -3.40 8.72 -8.77
CA THR A 83 -4.12 8.02 -7.69
C THR A 83 -5.47 7.49 -8.17
N SER A 84 -6.28 8.33 -8.84
CA SER A 84 -7.60 7.92 -9.35
C SER A 84 -7.48 6.78 -10.35
N LYS A 85 -6.53 6.85 -11.29
CA LYS A 85 -6.30 5.78 -12.27
C LYS A 85 -5.75 4.50 -11.66
N THR A 86 -4.89 4.61 -10.65
CA THR A 86 -4.45 3.44 -9.87
C THR A 86 -5.63 2.76 -9.18
N ILE A 87 -6.51 3.52 -8.52
CA ILE A 87 -7.70 2.95 -7.87
C ILE A 87 -8.60 2.27 -8.89
N GLU A 88 -8.81 2.89 -10.06
CA GLU A 88 -9.62 2.33 -11.15
C GLU A 88 -9.06 0.99 -11.64
N ILE A 89 -7.77 0.94 -11.99
CA ILE A 89 -7.11 -0.26 -12.51
C ILE A 89 -7.08 -1.37 -11.46
N LEU A 90 -6.64 -1.05 -10.24
CA LEU A 90 -6.53 -2.05 -9.18
C LEU A 90 -7.91 -2.58 -8.76
N GLY A 91 -8.92 -1.72 -8.70
CA GLY A 91 -10.29 -2.13 -8.39
C GLY A 91 -10.91 -3.03 -9.45
N LYS A 92 -10.59 -2.83 -10.73
CA LYS A 92 -11.13 -3.64 -11.84
C LYS A 92 -10.41 -4.97 -12.04
N HIS A 93 -9.08 -4.99 -11.85
CA HIS A 93 -8.25 -6.12 -12.27
C HIS A 93 -7.65 -6.93 -11.12
N TYR A 94 -7.62 -6.39 -9.91
CA TYR A 94 -7.07 -7.09 -8.74
C TYR A 94 -8.05 -7.12 -7.56
N PRO A 95 -9.31 -7.55 -7.77
CA PRO A 95 -10.27 -7.68 -6.69
C PRO A 95 -9.75 -8.69 -5.66
N GLU A 96 -10.12 -8.49 -4.39
CA GLU A 96 -9.87 -9.47 -3.32
C GLU A 96 -8.40 -9.83 -3.03
N THR A 97 -7.43 -9.08 -3.56
CA THR A 97 -6.00 -9.30 -3.28
C THR A 97 -5.48 -8.56 -2.04
N LEU A 98 -6.27 -7.63 -1.49
CA LEU A 98 -5.89 -6.76 -0.37
C LEU A 98 -6.53 -7.21 0.95
N SER A 99 -5.70 -7.53 1.94
CA SER A 99 -6.12 -7.83 3.32
C SER A 99 -6.37 -6.54 4.10
N ARG A 100 -5.29 -5.79 4.41
CA ARG A 100 -5.37 -4.47 5.04
C ARG A 100 -4.45 -3.47 4.33
N LYS A 101 -4.84 -2.20 4.41
CA LYS A 101 -4.05 -1.08 3.90
C LYS A 101 -3.70 -0.13 5.04
N PHE A 102 -2.42 0.10 5.22
CA PHE A 102 -1.88 0.99 6.23
C PHE A 102 -1.42 2.29 5.58
N PHE A 103 -1.79 3.40 6.19
CA PHE A 103 -1.28 4.72 5.87
C PHE A 103 -0.45 5.18 7.07
N VAL A 104 0.86 5.22 6.92
CA VAL A 104 1.80 5.50 8.02
C VAL A 104 2.42 6.88 7.88
N ASN A 105 2.90 7.44 8.99
CA ASN A 105 3.45 8.79 9.07
C ASN A 105 2.45 9.88 8.63
N VAL A 106 1.16 9.66 8.90
CA VAL A 106 0.10 10.64 8.59
C VAL A 106 -0.05 11.62 9.76
N PRO A 107 0.08 12.95 9.55
CA PRO A 107 -0.04 13.92 10.63
C PRO A 107 -1.39 13.84 11.37
N VAL A 108 -1.38 13.88 12.71
CA VAL A 108 -2.60 13.80 13.55
C VAL A 108 -3.63 14.89 13.19
N VAL A 109 -3.15 16.09 12.84
CA VAL A 109 -4.00 17.21 12.40
C VAL A 109 -4.79 16.90 11.11
N MET A 110 -4.42 15.86 10.38
CA MET A 110 -5.05 15.40 9.15
C MET A 110 -6.07 14.27 9.38
N GLY A 111 -6.67 14.17 10.58
CA GLY A 111 -7.74 13.20 10.87
C GLY A 111 -8.93 13.24 9.90
N TRP A 112 -9.16 14.36 9.19
CA TRP A 112 -10.19 14.49 8.15
C TRP A 112 -9.91 13.63 6.90
N VAL A 113 -8.64 13.27 6.62
CA VAL A 113 -8.26 12.45 5.46
C VAL A 113 -8.91 11.08 5.54
N TYR A 114 -9.03 10.51 6.73
CA TYR A 114 -9.73 9.25 6.95
C TYR A 114 -11.20 9.33 6.52
N THR A 115 -11.89 10.41 6.89
CA THR A 115 -13.29 10.67 6.48
C THR A 115 -13.41 10.85 4.96
N ALA A 116 -12.48 11.58 4.34
CA ALA A 116 -12.51 11.81 2.89
C ALA A 116 -12.30 10.52 2.09
N VAL A 117 -11.38 9.65 2.52
CA VAL A 117 -11.14 8.36 1.86
C VAL A 117 -12.37 7.46 1.96
N LYS A 118 -13.05 7.43 3.12
CA LYS A 118 -14.29 6.65 3.31
C LYS A 118 -15.43 7.04 2.38
N MET A 119 -15.45 8.26 1.87
CA MET A 119 -16.46 8.71 0.91
C MET A 119 -16.19 8.25 -0.53
N ILE A 120 -14.95 7.83 -0.83
CA ILE A 120 -14.52 7.49 -2.20
C ILE A 120 -14.51 5.97 -2.41
N VAL A 121 -14.23 5.19 -1.37
CA VAL A 121 -14.13 3.72 -1.46
C VAL A 121 -15.33 3.02 -0.85
N ALA A 122 -15.58 1.77 -1.27
CA ALA A 122 -16.64 0.94 -0.68
C ALA A 122 -16.43 0.75 0.83
N LYS A 123 -17.53 0.59 1.58
CA LYS A 123 -17.51 0.41 3.05
C LYS A 123 -16.57 -0.72 3.50
N GLU A 124 -16.56 -1.83 2.76
CA GLU A 124 -15.68 -2.97 3.08
C GLU A 124 -14.20 -2.64 2.85
N THR A 125 -13.85 -1.89 1.80
CA THR A 125 -12.48 -1.40 1.59
C THR A 125 -12.07 -0.40 2.68
N ALA A 126 -12.98 0.48 3.09
CA ALA A 126 -12.74 1.42 4.18
C ALA A 126 -12.46 0.75 5.52
N LYS A 127 -13.09 -0.40 5.82
CA LYS A 127 -12.79 -1.19 7.04
C LYS A 127 -11.39 -1.78 7.02
N LYS A 128 -10.85 -2.06 5.85
CA LYS A 128 -9.47 -2.57 5.66
C LYS A 128 -8.41 -1.48 5.88
N PHE A 129 -8.80 -0.21 6.04
CA PHE A 129 -7.87 0.92 6.12
C PHE A 129 -7.53 1.29 7.57
N THR A 130 -6.24 1.34 7.86
CA THR A 130 -5.69 1.76 9.16
C THR A 130 -4.74 2.92 8.94
N VAL A 131 -4.93 4.00 9.70
CA VAL A 131 -4.08 5.20 9.64
C VAL A 131 -3.27 5.27 10.91
N LEU A 132 -1.95 5.35 10.76
CA LEU A 132 -0.99 5.42 11.86
C LEU A 132 -0.21 6.73 11.77
N SER A 133 -0.15 7.44 12.89
CA SER A 133 0.57 8.72 12.95
C SER A 133 2.08 8.55 12.92
N TYR A 134 2.58 7.42 13.42
CA TYR A 134 4.01 7.09 13.43
C TYR A 134 4.26 5.78 12.69
N GLY A 135 5.27 5.75 11.83
CA GLY A 135 5.67 4.54 11.08
C GLY A 135 5.99 3.35 11.98
N LYS A 136 6.64 3.61 13.13
CA LYS A 136 7.00 2.59 14.12
C LYS A 136 5.82 1.81 14.71
N ASP A 137 4.61 2.37 14.65
CA ASP A 137 3.42 1.73 15.21
C ASP A 137 2.93 0.57 14.32
N LEU A 138 3.44 0.46 13.08
CA LEU A 138 3.08 -0.63 12.17
C LEU A 138 3.47 -2.00 12.74
N ALA A 139 4.57 -2.10 13.49
CA ALA A 139 4.95 -3.34 14.17
C ALA A 139 3.95 -3.79 15.24
N GLY A 140 3.13 -2.89 15.78
CA GLY A 140 2.01 -3.27 16.65
C GLY A 140 0.87 -3.97 15.91
N GLU A 141 0.74 -3.70 14.60
CA GLU A 141 -0.32 -4.23 13.73
C GLU A 141 0.10 -5.48 12.96
N LEU A 142 1.34 -5.52 12.48
CA LEU A 142 1.89 -6.59 11.64
C LEU A 142 2.99 -7.41 12.33
N GLY A 143 3.31 -7.09 13.59
CA GLY A 143 4.37 -7.75 14.35
C GLY A 143 5.78 -7.26 14.00
N LYS A 144 6.77 -7.84 14.68
CA LYS A 144 8.19 -7.46 14.58
C LYS A 144 8.90 -7.88 13.28
N GLY A 145 8.20 -8.57 12.39
CA GLY A 145 8.72 -8.99 11.08
C GLY A 145 8.85 -7.87 10.05
N VAL A 146 8.37 -6.66 10.34
CA VAL A 146 8.50 -5.48 9.47
C VAL A 146 9.91 -4.86 9.52
N PRO A 147 10.29 -3.99 8.57
CA PRO A 147 11.57 -3.27 8.61
C PRO A 147 11.74 -2.35 9.83
N LYS A 148 12.99 -1.96 10.13
CA LYS A 148 13.33 -1.14 11.31
C LYS A 148 12.62 0.21 11.35
N GLU A 149 12.47 0.85 10.19
CA GLU A 149 11.77 2.13 10.02
C GLU A 149 10.31 2.05 10.49
N TYR A 150 9.75 0.85 10.53
CA TYR A 150 8.38 0.56 10.90
C TYR A 150 8.26 -0.18 12.25
N GLY A 151 9.31 -0.13 13.07
CA GLY A 151 9.30 -0.62 14.45
C GLY A 151 9.57 -2.12 14.61
N GLY A 152 9.94 -2.81 13.54
CA GLY A 152 10.32 -4.21 13.55
C GLY A 152 11.83 -4.44 13.71
N ASP A 153 12.23 -5.70 13.68
CA ASP A 153 13.59 -6.14 14.02
C ASP A 153 14.34 -6.74 12.80
N LYS A 154 13.77 -6.64 11.60
CA LYS A 154 14.45 -6.99 10.34
C LYS A 154 15.51 -5.93 9.98
N GLY A 155 16.15 -6.06 8.81
CA GLY A 155 16.99 -4.98 8.25
C GLY A 155 16.17 -3.73 7.88
N SER A 156 16.84 -2.69 7.39
CA SER A 156 16.15 -1.54 6.79
C SER A 156 15.32 -1.97 5.59
N LEU A 157 14.28 -1.20 5.23
CA LEU A 157 13.43 -1.53 4.08
C LEU A 157 14.26 -1.66 2.80
N GLN A 158 15.32 -0.86 2.66
CA GLN A 158 16.23 -0.92 1.51
C GLN A 158 17.04 -2.22 1.45
N GLU A 159 17.40 -2.80 2.60
CA GLU A 159 18.18 -4.04 2.68
C GLU A 159 17.31 -5.29 2.47
N VAL A 160 16.07 -5.28 2.97
CA VAL A 160 15.20 -6.47 2.99
C VAL A 160 14.10 -6.45 1.94
N GLY A 161 13.83 -5.28 1.35
CA GLY A 161 12.77 -5.10 0.37
C GLY A 161 13.21 -5.47 -1.04
N GLU A 162 12.25 -5.94 -1.84
CA GLU A 162 12.41 -6.08 -3.29
C GLU A 162 11.80 -4.88 -4.02
N ALA A 163 12.46 -4.43 -5.08
CA ALA A 163 11.99 -3.33 -5.93
C ALA A 163 11.56 -3.83 -7.32
N VAL A 164 10.64 -3.10 -7.94
CA VAL A 164 10.34 -3.25 -9.37
C VAL A 164 11.55 -2.75 -10.16
N LYS A 165 12.14 -3.62 -10.98
CA LYS A 165 13.10 -3.22 -12.00
C LYS A 165 12.30 -2.85 -13.24
N LEU A 166 12.25 -1.56 -13.56
CA LEU A 166 11.73 -1.10 -14.84
C LEU A 166 12.82 -1.38 -15.87
N THR A 167 12.53 -2.28 -16.81
CA THR A 167 13.33 -2.43 -18.03
C THR A 167 12.71 -1.54 -19.09
N ASP A 168 13.55 -0.76 -19.77
CA ASP A 168 13.16 0.11 -20.88
C ASP A 168 12.59 -0.68 -22.08
#